data_AF-A0A2N6TGV3-F1
#
_entry.id   AF-A0A2N6TGV3-F1
#
_cell.length_a   1.000
_cell.length_b   1.000
_cell.length_c   1.000
_cell.angle_alpha   90.00
_cell.angle_beta   90.00
_cell.angle_gamma   90.00
#
_symmetry.space_group_name_H-M   'P 1'
#
loop_
_entity.id
_entity.type
_entity.pdbx_description
1 polymer ?
#
loop_
_entity_poly.entity_id
_entity_poly.type
_entity_poly.pdbx_seq_one_letter_code
_entity_poly.pdbx_strand_id
1 'polypeptide(L)'
;MDRILIILLYILLFLVMYIDINKKYIPNILNFSILVLSIFICGIDKIDSFFIGASCYTLPILIFYGYISDILKKEVFGFGDIKLIIPLGGLLYQGEINIFLQIYIFYLLVFSLATLYIIIYIVISYCRNKSVKIRGVELAFAPYICLAFIIIYNYLK
;
A
#
# COMPACT_ATOMS: atom_id res chain seq x y z
N MET A 1 -10.98 22.40 -5.00
CA MET A 1 -11.20 21.18 -5.80
C MET A 1 -10.51 19.98 -5.15
N ASP A 2 -9.31 20.18 -4.62
CA ASP A 2 -8.43 19.16 -4.02
C ASP A 2 -9.08 18.36 -2.89
N ARG A 3 -9.84 18.99 -1.99
CA ARG A 3 -10.49 18.29 -0.87
C ARG A 3 -11.51 17.25 -1.32
N ILE A 4 -12.27 17.53 -2.37
CA ILE A 4 -13.27 16.58 -2.91
C ILE A 4 -12.55 15.38 -3.55
N LEU A 5 -11.47 15.63 -4.30
CA LEU A 5 -10.66 14.59 -4.91
C LEU A 5 -9.99 13.70 -3.86
N ILE A 6 -9.49 14.28 -2.75
CA ILE A 6 -8.90 13.52 -1.63
C ILE A 6 -9.96 12.66 -0.94
N ILE A 7 -11.16 13.19 -0.71
CA ILE A 7 -12.27 12.40 -0.14
C ILE A 7 -12.61 11.22 -1.05
N LEU A 8 -12.70 11.46 -2.37
CA LEU A 8 -12.94 10.41 -3.36
C LEU A 8 -11.81 9.35 -3.33
N LEU A 9 -10.55 9.79 -3.24
CA LEU A 9 -9.40 8.89 -3.11
C LEU A 9 -9.55 8.01 -1.87
N TYR A 10 -9.92 8.57 -0.73
CA TYR A 10 -10.12 7.78 0.49
C TYR A 10 -11.25 6.77 0.35
N ILE A 11 -12.36 7.13 -0.28
CA ILE A 11 -13.45 6.18 -0.58
C ILE A 11 -12.93 5.02 -1.44
N LEU A 12 -12.16 5.30 -2.49
CA LEU A 12 -11.57 4.26 -3.34
C LEU A 12 -10.60 3.38 -2.55
N LEU A 13 -9.77 3.96 -1.68
CA LEU A 13 -8.86 3.20 -0.83
C LEU A 13 -9.62 2.30 0.14
N PHE A 14 -10.69 2.78 0.79
CA PHE A 14 -11.56 1.95 1.63
C PHE A 14 -12.17 0.79 0.84
N LEU A 15 -12.58 1.03 -0.40
CA LEU A 15 -13.14 0.01 -1.27
C LEU A 15 -12.07 -1.03 -1.66
N VAL A 16 -10.83 -0.61 -1.95
CA VAL A 16 -9.69 -1.53 -2.15
C VAL A 16 -9.46 -2.38 -0.92
N MET A 17 -9.43 -1.79 0.29
CA MET A 17 -9.26 -2.54 1.53
C MET A 17 -10.36 -3.57 1.73
N TYR A 18 -11.62 -3.18 1.50
CA TYR A 18 -12.77 -4.06 1.64
C TYR A 18 -12.71 -5.25 0.66
N ILE A 19 -12.37 -5.01 -0.60
CA ILE A 19 -12.27 -6.09 -1.58
C ILE A 19 -11.08 -7.01 -1.26
N ASP A 20 -9.91 -6.46 -0.93
CA ASP A 20 -8.73 -7.26 -0.66
C ASP A 20 -8.90 -8.15 0.59
N ILE A 21 -9.51 -7.63 1.66
CA ILE A 21 -9.83 -8.43 2.85
C ILE A 21 -10.73 -9.63 2.51
N ASN A 22 -11.75 -9.42 1.67
CA ASN A 22 -12.76 -10.42 1.38
C ASN A 22 -12.39 -11.38 0.25
N LYS A 23 -11.64 -10.89 -0.75
CA LYS A 23 -11.39 -11.61 -2.02
C LYS A 23 -9.90 -11.78 -2.35
N LYS A 24 -8.99 -11.18 -1.58
CA LYS A 24 -7.52 -11.28 -1.77
C LYS A 24 -7.02 -10.82 -3.14
N TYR A 25 -7.76 -9.92 -3.79
CA TYR A 25 -7.34 -9.33 -5.05
C TYR A 25 -7.78 -7.87 -5.14
N ILE A 26 -7.06 -7.09 -5.94
CA ILE A 26 -7.43 -5.70 -6.26
C ILE A 26 -7.86 -5.62 -7.73
N PRO A 27 -9.11 -5.23 -8.03
CA PRO A 27 -9.57 -5.00 -9.40
C PRO A 27 -8.70 -4.00 -10.16
N ASN A 28 -8.32 -4.34 -11.40
CA ASN A 28 -7.50 -3.45 -12.25
C ASN A 28 -8.16 -2.08 -12.49
N ILE A 29 -9.49 -2.05 -12.64
CA ILE A 29 -10.26 -0.81 -12.82
C ILE A 29 -10.08 0.12 -11.60
N LEU A 30 -10.05 -0.43 -10.39
CA LEU A 30 -9.85 0.38 -9.19
C LEU A 30 -8.44 0.93 -9.11
N ASN A 31 -7.42 0.08 -9.31
CA ASN A 31 -6.03 0.55 -9.35
C ASN A 31 -5.82 1.65 -10.40
N PHE A 32 -6.39 1.47 -11.59
CA PHE A 32 -6.31 2.48 -12.64
C PHE A 32 -7.06 3.77 -12.27
N SER A 33 -8.25 3.66 -11.66
CA SER A 33 -9.00 4.83 -11.20
C SER A 33 -8.24 5.63 -10.14
N ILE A 34 -7.57 4.96 -9.20
CA ILE A 34 -6.72 5.59 -8.19
C ILE A 34 -5.53 6.29 -8.86
N LEU A 35 -4.90 5.66 -9.86
CA LEU A 35 -3.80 6.27 -10.60
C LEU A 35 -4.21 7.57 -11.30
N VAL A 36 -5.31 7.53 -12.05
CA VAL A 36 -5.83 8.71 -12.75
C VAL A 36 -6.18 9.81 -11.74
N LEU A 37 -6.87 9.45 -10.65
CA LEU A 37 -7.25 10.41 -9.60
C LEU A 37 -6.02 11.03 -8.92
N SER A 38 -4.98 10.24 -8.65
CA SER A 38 -3.74 10.72 -8.04
C SER A 38 -3.01 11.74 -8.91
N ILE A 39 -3.01 11.57 -10.23
CA ILE A 39 -2.43 12.55 -11.15
C ILE A 39 -3.19 13.88 -11.06
N PHE A 40 -4.53 13.84 -11.01
CA PHE A 40 -5.35 15.03 -10.81
C PHE A 40 -5.12 15.70 -9.45
N ILE A 41 -4.93 14.92 -8.38
CA ILE A 41 -4.63 15.44 -7.03
C ILE A 41 -3.23 16.07 -6.96
N CYS A 42 -2.25 15.49 -7.67
CA CYS A 42 -0.88 16.01 -7.70
C CYS A 42 -0.81 17.35 -8.44
N GLY A 43 -1.57 17.47 -9.53
CA GLY A 43 -1.51 18.62 -10.44
C GLY A 43 -0.38 18.49 -11.46
N ILE A 44 -0.55 19.14 -12.61
CA ILE A 44 0.36 19.03 -13.76
C ILE A 44 1.76 19.58 -13.43
N ASP A 45 1.83 20.64 -12.63
CA ASP A 45 3.09 21.31 -12.28
C ASP A 45 4.06 20.42 -11.48
N LYS A 46 3.56 19.34 -10.87
CA LYS A 46 4.33 18.43 -10.01
C LYS A 46 4.49 17.03 -10.62
N ILE A 47 4.17 16.85 -11.90
CA ILE A 47 4.11 15.53 -12.52
C ILE A 47 5.45 14.78 -12.51
N ASP A 48 6.57 15.50 -12.66
CA ASP A 48 7.91 14.90 -12.59
C ASP A 48 8.19 14.32 -11.20
N SER A 49 7.84 15.08 -10.16
CA SER A 49 7.96 14.62 -8.77
C SER A 49 7.04 13.43 -8.50
N PHE A 50 5.84 13.43 -9.07
CA PHE A 50 4.92 12.29 -8.98
C PHE A 50 5.53 11.02 -9.58
N PHE A 51 6.15 11.11 -10.77
CA PHE A 51 6.78 9.95 -11.40
C PHE A 51 8.01 9.44 -10.65
N ILE A 52 8.80 10.33 -10.04
CA ILE A 52 9.90 9.94 -9.14
C ILE A 52 9.34 9.16 -7.95
N GLY A 53 8.32 9.69 -7.27
CA GLY A 53 7.67 8.99 -6.15
C GLY A 53 7.10 7.64 -6.55
N ALA A 54 6.35 7.60 -7.66
CA ALA A 54 5.69 6.40 -8.15
C ALA A 54 6.67 5.28 -8.52
N SER A 55 7.84 5.63 -9.07
CA SER A 55 8.89 4.67 -9.41
C SER A 55 9.70 4.23 -8.19
N CYS A 56 10.15 5.17 -7.36
CA CYS A 56 11.04 4.84 -6.26
C CYS A 56 10.34 4.11 -5.10
N TYR A 57 9.10 4.47 -4.77
CA TYR A 57 8.35 3.76 -3.73
C TYR A 57 8.03 2.32 -4.13
N THR A 58 7.85 2.02 -5.41
CA THR A 58 7.47 0.68 -5.87
C THR A 58 8.66 -0.25 -6.01
N LEU A 59 9.85 0.31 -6.24
CA LEU A 59 11.08 -0.44 -6.49
C LEU A 59 11.40 -1.51 -5.43
N PRO A 60 11.30 -1.27 -4.11
CA PRO A 60 11.53 -2.30 -3.11
C PRO A 60 10.63 -3.52 -3.31
N ILE A 61 9.31 -3.35 -3.42
CA ILE A 61 8.40 -4.49 -3.62
C ILE A 61 8.63 -5.14 -4.98
N LEU A 62 8.96 -4.37 -6.02
CA LEU A 62 9.22 -4.94 -7.34
C LEU A 62 10.44 -5.88 -7.31
N ILE A 63 11.47 -5.58 -6.51
CA ILE A 63 12.59 -6.50 -6.27
C ILE A 63 12.12 -7.78 -5.59
N PHE A 64 11.29 -7.69 -4.54
CA PHE A 64 10.71 -8.89 -3.89
C PHE A 64 9.86 -9.70 -4.87
N TYR A 65 9.04 -9.02 -5.66
CA TYR A 65 8.16 -9.66 -6.62
C TYR A 65 8.93 -10.36 -7.74
N GLY A 66 9.88 -9.67 -8.38
CA GLY A 66 10.61 -10.20 -9.53
C GLY A 66 11.68 -11.23 -9.17
N TYR A 67 12.50 -10.97 -8.14
CA TYR A 67 13.63 -11.84 -7.83
C TYR A 67 13.31 -12.87 -6.76
N ILE A 68 12.66 -12.45 -5.67
CA ILE A 68 12.44 -13.34 -4.52
C ILE A 68 11.32 -14.34 -4.81
N SER A 69 10.26 -13.93 -5.52
CA SER A 69 9.22 -14.89 -5.95
C SER A 69 9.79 -15.98 -6.86
N ASP A 70 10.73 -15.64 -7.76
CA ASP A 70 11.39 -16.61 -8.64
C ASP A 70 12.24 -17.60 -7.84
N ILE A 71 13.02 -17.10 -6.86
CA ILE A 71 13.83 -17.94 -5.97
C ILE A 71 12.94 -18.90 -5.16
N LEU A 72 11.81 -18.41 -4.65
CA LEU A 72 10.89 -19.19 -3.82
C LEU A 72 9.89 -20.02 -4.63
N LYS A 73 9.84 -19.84 -5.95
CA LYS A 73 8.82 -20.43 -6.86
C LYS A 73 7.39 -20.20 -6.39
N LYS A 74 7.16 -19.07 -5.70
CA LYS A 74 5.86 -18.68 -5.13
C LYS A 74 5.78 -17.17 -5.09
N GLU A 75 4.61 -16.63 -5.44
CA GLU A 75 4.34 -15.20 -5.32
C GLU A 75 4.44 -14.73 -3.86
N VAL A 76 5.30 -13.75 -3.61
CA VAL A 76 5.51 -13.14 -2.29
C VAL A 76 4.58 -11.95 -2.07
N PHE A 77 4.37 -11.16 -3.13
CA PHE A 77 3.48 -10.00 -3.14
C PHE A 77 2.55 -10.06 -4.35
N GLY A 78 1.32 -9.57 -4.20
CA GLY A 78 0.39 -9.49 -5.31
C GLY A 78 0.77 -8.35 -6.26
N PHE A 79 0.67 -8.58 -7.57
CA PHE A 79 0.88 -7.50 -8.55
C PHE A 79 -0.14 -6.36 -8.40
N GLY A 80 -1.32 -6.67 -7.82
CA GLY A 80 -2.30 -5.66 -7.42
C GLY A 80 -1.75 -4.66 -6.40
N ASP A 81 -1.00 -5.12 -5.40
CA ASP A 81 -0.39 -4.29 -4.36
C ASP A 81 0.67 -3.35 -4.96
N ILE A 82 1.49 -3.87 -5.87
CA ILE A 82 2.50 -3.08 -6.59
C ILE A 82 1.83 -1.95 -7.36
N LYS A 83 0.76 -2.25 -8.11
CA LYS A 83 -0.01 -1.25 -8.85
C LYS A 83 -0.64 -0.19 -7.94
N LEU A 84 -1.03 -0.55 -6.73
CA LEU A 84 -1.57 0.39 -5.75
C LEU A 84 -0.49 1.32 -5.21
N ILE A 85 0.72 0.84 -4.97
CA ILE A 85 1.83 1.66 -4.45
C ILE A 85 2.29 2.70 -5.47
N ILE A 86 2.21 2.42 -6.77
CA ILE A 86 2.58 3.39 -7.84
C ILE A 86 1.94 4.77 -7.58
N PRO A 87 0.60 4.92 -7.59
CA PRO A 87 -0.01 6.22 -7.42
C PRO A 87 0.07 6.79 -6.00
N LEU A 88 0.20 5.93 -4.98
CA LEU A 88 0.34 6.38 -3.60
C LEU A 88 1.74 6.95 -3.34
N GLY A 89 2.79 6.28 -3.82
CA GLY A 89 4.17 6.76 -3.75
C GLY A 89 4.36 8.08 -4.49
N GLY A 90 3.72 8.23 -5.65
CA GLY A 90 3.72 9.50 -6.39
C GLY A 90 3.08 10.65 -5.60
N LEU A 91 2.02 10.37 -4.83
CA LEU A 91 1.38 11.37 -3.96
C LEU A 91 2.16 11.66 -2.67
N LEU A 92 2.93 10.70 -2.17
CA LEU A 92 3.70 10.86 -0.93
C LEU A 92 5.03 11.57 -1.13
N TYR A 93 5.60 11.53 -2.34
CA TYR A 93 6.93 12.04 -2.58
C TYR A 93 7.02 13.56 -2.38
N GLN A 94 7.95 13.96 -1.52
CA GLN A 94 8.32 15.35 -1.29
C GLN A 94 9.77 15.57 -1.69
N GLY A 95 10.03 16.48 -2.64
CA GLY A 95 11.39 16.75 -3.13
C GLY A 95 12.35 17.33 -2.08
N GLU A 96 11.82 17.87 -0.97
CA GLU A 96 12.61 18.48 0.10
C GLU A 96 13.19 17.45 1.09
N ILE A 97 12.57 16.27 1.20
CA ILE A 97 12.98 15.22 2.13
C ILE A 97 13.77 14.15 1.38
N ASN A 98 14.77 13.54 2.03
CA ASN A 98 15.51 12.42 1.43
C ASN A 98 14.57 11.26 1.04
N ILE A 99 14.62 10.84 -0.23
CA ILE A 99 13.72 9.83 -0.78
C ILE A 99 13.86 8.47 -0.11
N PHE A 100 15.07 8.05 0.27
CA PHE A 100 15.27 6.78 0.97
C PHE A 100 14.61 6.78 2.34
N LEU A 101 14.69 7.91 3.06
CA LEU A 101 14.06 8.06 4.36
C LEU A 101 12.52 7.97 4.23
N GLN A 102 11.95 8.64 3.23
CA GLN A 102 10.51 8.60 2.96
C GLN A 102 10.02 7.16 2.67
N ILE A 103 10.74 6.43 1.80
CA ILE A 103 10.46 5.04 1.46
C ILE A 103 10.60 4.14 2.69
N TYR A 104 11.67 4.33 3.46
CA TYR A 104 11.92 3.57 4.69
C TYR A 104 10.79 3.75 5.70
N ILE A 105 10.39 4.99 5.99
CA ILE A 105 9.30 5.29 6.93
C ILE A 105 7.99 4.67 6.46
N PHE A 106 7.68 4.80 5.16
CA PHE A 106 6.48 4.22 4.58
C PHE A 106 6.43 2.70 4.80
N TYR A 107 7.47 1.97 4.40
CA TYR A 107 7.48 0.52 4.55
C TYR A 107 7.57 0.06 6.00
N LEU A 108 8.32 0.76 6.85
CA LEU A 108 8.34 0.48 8.28
C LEU A 108 6.94 0.59 8.89
N LEU A 109 6.16 1.58 8.47
CA LEU A 109 4.79 1.77 8.93
C LEU A 109 3.85 0.69 8.37
N VAL A 110 3.95 0.34 7.08
CA VAL A 110 3.19 -0.78 6.48
C VAL A 110 3.44 -2.10 7.22
N PHE A 111 4.71 -2.47 7.41
CA PHE A 111 5.07 -3.72 8.07
C PHE A 111 4.73 -3.73 9.56
N SER A 112 4.86 -2.60 10.26
CA SER A 112 4.45 -2.52 11.68
C SER A 112 2.94 -2.66 11.86
N LEU A 113 2.12 -2.10 10.98
CA LEU A 113 0.66 -2.31 11.01
C LEU A 113 0.30 -3.79 10.74
N ALA A 114 0.96 -4.42 9.77
CA ALA A 114 0.75 -5.84 9.47
C ALA A 114 1.17 -6.75 10.64
N THR A 115 2.31 -6.49 11.28
CA THR A 115 2.77 -7.27 12.43
C THR A 115 1.86 -7.07 13.65
N LEU A 116 1.40 -5.85 13.91
CA LEU A 116 0.42 -5.58 14.97
C LEU A 116 -0.87 -6.40 14.77
N TYR A 117 -1.40 -6.45 13.55
CA TYR A 117 -2.57 -7.28 13.25
C TYR A 117 -2.32 -8.77 13.54
N ILE A 118 -1.16 -9.30 13.10
CA ILE A 118 -0.80 -10.70 13.34
C ILE A 118 -0.69 -10.99 14.85
N ILE A 119 -0.05 -10.10 15.61
CA ILE A 119 0.09 -10.23 17.07
C ILE A 119 -1.30 -10.26 17.72
N ILE A 120 -2.18 -9.30 17.38
CA ILE A 120 -3.55 -9.24 17.91
C ILE A 120 -4.31 -10.53 17.58
N TYR A 121 -4.21 -11.03 16.35
CA TYR A 121 -4.85 -12.27 15.93
C TYR A 121 -4.37 -13.48 16.75
N ILE A 122 -3.06 -13.60 16.98
CA ILE A 122 -2.46 -14.67 17.79
C ILE A 122 -2.95 -14.58 19.24
N VAL A 123 -2.92 -13.39 19.85
CA VAL A 123 -3.37 -13.16 21.23
C VAL A 123 -4.84 -13.53 21.39
N ILE A 124 -5.71 -13.08 20.49
CA ILE A 124 -7.15 -13.41 20.53
C ILE A 124 -7.38 -14.92 20.39
N SER A 125 -6.65 -15.58 19.49
CA SER A 125 -6.78 -17.02 19.30
C SER A 125 -6.31 -17.81 20.52
N TYR A 126 -5.22 -17.36 21.15
CA TYR A 126 -4.72 -17.91 22.41
C TYR A 126 -5.74 -17.75 23.54
N CYS A 127 -6.28 -16.54 23.75
CA CYS A 127 -7.32 -16.29 24.75
C CYS A 127 -8.61 -17.09 24.52
N ARG A 128 -8.89 -17.49 23.27
CA ARG A 128 -10.07 -18.27 22.89
C ARG A 128 -9.81 -19.78 22.78
N ASN A 129 -8.64 -20.27 23.20
CA ASN A 129 -8.21 -21.67 23.06
C ASN A 129 -8.41 -22.25 21.64
N LYS A 130 -8.28 -21.41 20.61
CA LYS A 130 -8.36 -21.85 19.20
C LYS A 130 -6.97 -22.13 18.66
N SER A 131 -6.84 -23.22 17.91
CA SER A 131 -5.59 -23.54 17.22
C SER A 131 -5.31 -22.53 16.11
N VAL A 132 -4.13 -21.91 16.15
CA VAL A 132 -3.73 -20.92 15.14
C VAL A 132 -3.18 -21.63 13.92
N LYS A 133 -3.89 -21.57 12.78
CA LYS A 133 -3.31 -21.94 11.49
C LYS A 133 -2.71 -20.70 10.84
N ILE A 134 -1.40 -20.49 11.04
CA ILE A 134 -0.66 -19.38 10.41
C ILE A 134 -0.09 -19.81 9.06
N ARG A 135 0.32 -21.07 8.94
CA ARG A 135 0.96 -21.60 7.73
C ARG A 135 -0.04 -21.69 6.57
N GLY A 136 0.30 -21.02 5.46
CA GLY A 136 -0.48 -21.06 4.22
C GLY A 136 -1.61 -20.04 4.13
N VAL A 137 -1.81 -19.18 5.14
CA VAL A 137 -2.82 -18.12 5.09
C VAL A 137 -2.22 -16.87 4.44
N GLU A 138 -2.80 -16.47 3.32
CA GLU A 138 -2.44 -15.23 2.62
C GLU A 138 -3.01 -14.02 3.36
N LEU A 139 -2.13 -13.09 3.70
CA LEU A 139 -2.49 -11.83 4.33
C LEU A 139 -2.94 -10.85 3.25
N ALA A 140 -4.08 -10.17 3.47
CA ALA A 140 -4.50 -9.06 2.62
C ALA A 140 -3.55 -7.89 2.89
N PHE A 141 -2.67 -7.53 1.95
CA PHE A 141 -1.60 -6.57 2.18
C PHE A 141 -2.04 -5.12 1.90
N ALA A 142 -2.99 -4.93 0.98
CA ALA A 142 -3.53 -3.63 0.58
C ALA A 142 -4.05 -2.78 1.75
N PRO A 143 -4.74 -3.33 2.77
CA PRO A 143 -5.16 -2.57 3.95
C PRO A 143 -4.03 -1.82 4.65
N TYR A 144 -2.87 -2.44 4.80
CA TYR A 144 -1.74 -1.83 5.50
C TYR A 144 -1.08 -0.76 4.63
N ILE A 145 -1.01 -0.97 3.31
CA ILE A 145 -0.59 0.06 2.34
C ILE A 145 -1.50 1.29 2.42
N CYS A 146 -2.82 1.08 2.34
CA CYS A 146 -3.81 2.15 2.38
C CYS A 146 -3.75 2.94 3.71
N LEU A 147 -3.73 2.23 4.84
CA LEU A 147 -3.63 2.87 6.16
C LEU A 147 -2.33 3.66 6.30
N ALA A 148 -1.21 3.10 5.87
CA ALA A 148 0.08 3.79 5.94
C ALA A 148 0.10 5.06 5.09
N PHE A 149 -0.44 4.98 3.87
CA PHE A 149 -0.63 6.14 3.02
C PHE A 149 -1.51 7.20 3.69
N ILE A 150 -2.68 6.83 4.22
CA ILE A 150 -3.60 7.78 4.86
C ILE A 150 -2.92 8.50 6.03
N ILE A 151 -2.19 7.77 6.88
CA ILE A 151 -1.48 8.35 8.03
C ILE A 151 -0.41 9.34 7.57
N ILE A 152 0.47 8.92 6.66
CA ILE A 152 1.60 9.74 6.23
C ILE A 152 1.11 10.95 5.41
N TYR A 153 0.17 10.73 4.49
CA TYR A 153 -0.34 11.79 3.62
C TYR A 153 -1.03 12.92 4.40
N ASN A 154 -1.74 12.59 5.50
CA ASN A 154 -2.34 13.59 6.39
C ASN A 154 -1.34 14.26 7.33
N TYR A 155 -0.21 13.62 7.62
CA TYR A 155 0.86 14.25 8.41
C TYR A 155 1.65 15.26 7.57
N LEU A 156 1.77 15.01 6.26
CA LEU A 156 2.55 15.80 5.31
C LEU A 156 1.80 17.02 4.73
N LYS A 157 0.48 17.10 4.87
CA LYS A 157 -0.38 18.19 4.35
C LYS A 157 -1.09 18.93 5.48
#